data_AF-A0A929YF34-F1
#
_entry.id   AF-A0A929YF34-F1
#
_cell.length_a   1.000
_cell.length_b   1.000
_cell.length_c   1.000
_cell.angle_alpha   90.00
_cell.angle_beta   90.00
_cell.angle_gamma   90.00
#
_symmetry.space_group_name_H-M   'P 1'
#
loop_
_entity.id
_entity.type
_entity.pdbx_description
1 polymer ?
#
loop_
_entity_poly.entity_id
_entity_poly.type
_entity_poly.pdbx_seq_one_letter_code
_entity_poly.pdbx_strand_id
1 'polypeptide(L)' 'MSIQQVPDQESLGMHIDIVVDDIDEAIQQIIDLGGKLVEEKSEGNWRWVVMQDPDGNRFCLVTN' A
#
# COMPACT_ATOMS: atom_id res chain seq x y z
N MET A 1 1.37 -9.99 16.51
CA MET A 1 0.78 -10.77 15.40
C MET A 1 -0.32 -9.91 14.83
N SER A 2 -0.12 -9.33 13.65
CA SER A 2 -1.11 -8.47 13.00
C SER A 2 -1.78 -9.26 11.88
N ILE A 3 -3.11 -9.27 11.84
CA ILE A 3 -3.90 -9.95 10.81
C ILE A 3 -4.52 -8.86 9.94
N GLN A 4 -4.03 -8.72 8.71
CA GLN A 4 -4.63 -7.82 7.72
C GLN A 4 -5.90 -8.47 7.18
N GLN A 5 -7.05 -7.84 7.37
CA GLN A 5 -8.31 -8.28 6.78
C GLN A 5 -8.30 -7.96 5.29
N VAL A 6 -8.55 -8.97 4.45
CA VAL A 6 -8.74 -8.82 3.00
C VAL A 6 -10.25 -8.73 2.72
N PRO A 7 -10.71 -7.75 1.92
CA PRO A 7 -12.12 -7.69 1.53
C PRO A 7 -12.51 -8.92 0.69
N ASP A 8 -13.71 -9.43 0.91
CA ASP A 8 -14.28 -10.56 0.16
C ASP A 8 -14.60 -10.14 -1.27
N GLN A 9 -14.12 -10.93 -2.23
CA GLN A 9 -14.27 -10.80 -3.68
C GLN A 9 -13.39 -9.72 -4.35
N GLU A 10 -12.28 -10.15 -4.96
CA GLU A 10 -11.93 -10.02 -6.39
C GLU A 10 -10.55 -10.67 -6.62
N SER A 11 -10.55 -11.91 -7.13
CA SER A 11 -9.37 -12.75 -7.45
C SER A 11 -8.44 -13.12 -6.27
N LEU A 12 -7.74 -14.26 -6.36
CA LEU A 12 -6.60 -14.58 -5.49
C LEU A 12 -5.44 -13.61 -5.82
N GLY A 13 -5.65 -12.32 -5.61
CA GLY A 13 -4.69 -11.27 -5.87
C GLY A 13 -3.50 -11.42 -4.92
N MET A 14 -2.29 -11.40 -5.46
CA MET A 14 -1.08 -11.35 -4.67
C MET A 14 -1.05 -10.03 -3.90
N HIS A 15 -0.96 -10.10 -2.57
CA HIS A 15 -0.66 -8.92 -1.75
C HIS A 15 0.84 -8.68 -1.80
N ILE A 16 1.24 -7.55 -2.39
CA ILE A 16 2.65 -7.15 -2.47
C ILE A 16 2.85 -6.05 -1.44
N ASP A 17 3.62 -6.36 -0.40
CA ASP A 17 4.07 -5.40 0.60
C ASP A 17 5.48 -4.93 0.25
N ILE A 18 5.65 -3.63 0.11
CA ILE A 18 6.94 -2.98 -0.12
C ILE A 18 7.32 -2.27 1.17
N VAL A 19 8.43 -2.69 1.75
CA VAL A 19 8.99 -2.04 2.94
C VAL A 19 9.77 -0.81 2.51
N VAL A 20 9.44 0.34 3.08
CA VAL A 20 10.09 1.63 2.81
C VAL A 20 10.53 2.30 4.11
N ASP A 21 11.60 3.08 4.06
CA ASP A 21 12.08 3.86 5.21
C ASP A 21 11.15 5.03 5.52
N ASP A 22 10.59 5.66 4.48
CA ASP A 22 9.66 6.79 4.58
C ASP A 22 8.46 6.57 3.64
N ILE A 23 7.27 6.44 4.22
CA ILE A 23 6.03 6.22 3.47
C ILE A 23 5.64 7.47 2.67
N ASP A 24 5.84 8.66 3.22
CA ASP A 24 5.43 9.91 2.57
C ASP A 24 6.29 10.19 1.34
N GLU A 25 7.60 9.95 1.43
CA GLU A 25 8.52 10.01 0.29
C GLU A 25 8.15 8.99 -0.79
N ALA A 26 7.87 7.75 -0.40
CA ALA A 26 7.47 6.70 -1.33
C ALA A 26 6.14 7.02 -2.04
N ILE A 27 5.15 7.57 -1.33
CA ILE A 27 3.90 8.04 -1.91
C ILE A 27 4.16 9.09 -2.98
N GLN A 28 4.98 10.11 -2.68
CA GLN A 28 5.31 11.17 -3.64
C GLN A 28 5.96 10.59 -4.89
N GLN A 29 6.94 9.70 -4.74
CA GLN A 29 7.61 9.05 -5.87
C GLN A 29 6.62 8.27 -6.75
N ILE A 30 5.70 7.52 -6.16
CA ILE A 30 4.71 6.75 -6.90
C ILE A 30 3.72 7.67 -7.63
N ILE A 31 3.31 8.77 -7.01
CA ILE A 31 2.43 9.77 -7.65
C ILE A 31 3.15 10.43 -8.85
N ASP A 32 4.42 10.78 -8.70
CA ASP A 32 5.24 11.33 -9.80
C ASP A 32 5.37 10.35 -10.98
N LEU A 33 5.41 9.05 -10.68
CA LEU A 33 5.41 7.97 -11.68
C LEU A 33 4.01 7.67 -12.26
N GLY A 34 2.97 8.42 -11.87
CA GLY A 34 1.60 8.28 -12.37
C GLY A 34 0.72 7.32 -11.58
N GLY A 35 1.22 6.78 -10.47
CA GLY A 35 0.42 6.02 -9.52
C GLY A 35 -0.49 6.92 -8.68
N LYS A 36 -1.31 6.30 -7.85
CA LYS A 36 -2.25 7.01 -6.98
C LYS A 36 -2.42 6.34 -5.62
N LEU A 37 -2.69 7.17 -4.63
CA LEU A 37 -3.09 6.74 -3.30
C LEU A 37 -4.50 6.16 -3.35
N VAL A 38 -4.67 4.93 -2.87
CA VAL A 38 -5.97 4.24 -2.80
C VAL A 38 -6.52 4.29 -1.38
N GLU A 39 -5.69 3.94 -0.40
CA GLU A 39 -6.09 3.89 0.99
C GLU A 39 -4.89 4.13 1.90
N GLU A 40 -5.11 4.83 3.00
CA GLU A 40 -4.13 4.97 4.07
C GLU A 40 -4.77 4.48 5.37
N LYS A 41 -4.06 3.63 6.11
CA LYS A 41 -4.47 3.16 7.43
C LYS A 41 -3.32 3.29 8.42
N SER A 42 -3.67 3.66 9.64
CA SER A 42 -2.76 3.74 10.77
C SER A 42 -3.40 3.07 11.98
N GLU A 43 -2.73 2.07 12.54
CA GLU A 43 -3.16 1.36 13.76
C GLU A 43 -2.03 1.36 14.78
N GLY A 44 -2.15 2.20 15.81
CA GLY A 44 -1.10 2.39 16.81
C GLY A 44 0.18 2.96 16.19
N ASN A 45 1.29 2.23 16.32
CA ASN A 45 2.59 2.59 15.75
C ASN A 45 2.80 2.02 14.33
N TRP A 46 1.81 1.34 13.77
CA TRP A 46 1.91 0.73 12.44
C TRP A 46 1.11 1.55 11.43
N ARG A 47 1.77 1.99 10.35
CA ARG A 47 1.14 2.70 9.23
C ARG A 47 1.36 1.91 7.97
N TRP A 48 0.32 1.75 7.17
CA TRP A 48 0.41 1.17 5.84
C TRP A 48 -0.47 1.90 4.85
N VAL A 49 -0.01 1.91 3.61
CA VAL A 49 -0.61 2.71 2.55
C VAL A 49 -0.79 1.85 1.32
N VAL A 50 -2.03 1.73 0.86
CA VAL A 50 -2.37 1.05 -0.39
C VAL A 50 -2.23 2.04 -1.54
N MET A 51 -1.36 1.70 -2.49
CA MET A 51 -1.13 2.44 -3.72
C MET A 51 -1.65 1.63 -4.91
N GLN A 52 -1.97 2.34 -6.01
CA GLN A 52 -2.26 1.74 -7.30
C GLN A 52 -1.37 2.36 -8.37
N ASP A 53 -0.71 1.53 -9.18
CA ASP A 53 0.07 1.99 -10.32
C ASP A 53 -0.82 2.38 -11.53
N PRO A 54 -0.27 3.01 -12.58
CA PRO A 54 -1.03 3.42 -13.77
C PRO A 54 -1.75 2.27 -14.50
N ASP A 55 -1.21 1.05 -14.45
CA ASP A 55 -1.80 -0.15 -15.06
C ASP A 55 -2.90 -0.77 -14.19
N GLY A 56 -3.10 -0.25 -12.98
CA GLY A 56 -4.17 -0.64 -12.07
C GLY A 56 -3.78 -1.68 -11.03
N ASN A 57 -2.52 -2.11 -10.95
CA ASN A 57 -2.12 -3.06 -9.90
C ASN A 57 -2.04 -2.37 -8.54
N ARG A 58 -2.44 -3.08 -7.50
CA ARG A 58 -2.50 -2.59 -6.11
C ARG A 58 -1.40 -3.22 -5.28
N PHE A 59 -0.76 -2.42 -4.45
CA PHE A 59 0.30 -2.85 -3.54
C PHE A 59 0.31 -1.97 -2.28
N CYS A 60 0.93 -2.47 -1.20
CA CYS A 60 0.99 -1.81 0.09
C CYS A 60 2.40 -1.31 0.38
N LEU A 61 2.52 -0.11 0.92
CA LEU A 61 3.71 0.45 1.51
C LEU A 61 3.64 0.27 3.02
N VAL A 62 4.71 -0.25 3.62
CA VAL A 62 4.83 -0.44 5.06
C VAL A 62 6.19 0.05 5.54
N THR A 63 6.27 0.56 6.76
CA THR A 63 7.55 0.82 7.43
C THR A 63 8.00 -0.41 8.21
N ASN A 64 9.31 -0.62 8.33
CA ASN A 64 9.87 -1.67 9.19
C ASN A 64 9.73 -1.34 10.69
#